data_AF-A0A942BKS1-F1
#
_entry.id   AF-A0A942BKS1-F1
#
_cell.length_a   1.000
_cell.length_b   1.000
_cell.length_c   1.000
_cell.angle_alpha   90.00
_cell.angle_beta   90.00
_cell.angle_gamma   90.00
#
_symmetry.space_group_name_H-M   'P 1'
#
loop_
_entity.id
_entity.type
_entity.pdbx_description
1 polymer ?
#
loop_
_entity_poly.entity_id
_entity_poly.type
_entity_poly.pdbx_seq_one_letter_code
_entity_poly.pdbx_strand_id
1 'polypeptide(L)'
;MTLLTAFILLGSGPTKPKPIEVTVTATAEAKKVLAVSYQKFLSMKSLTYDYDIDEKGTAWFTPSAARQVSPAGEWVYRNGILTIRTSKGAFQGRIQLGRVPAFASRAGMRVETQLLHLLGARVPINELIARNSKVRVTGNVVLGKQRAQILEIDSSKNLLSVALRSSDGMILTSHTTIKGADGARIPGATARYTSVQLNGAWSPKAWPLPKGPYQPISKLMK
;
A
#
# COMPACT_ATOMS: atom_id res chain seq x y z
N MET A 1 16.88 19.02 22.80
CA MET A 1 16.45 18.72 21.42
C MET A 1 17.21 17.47 20.99
N THR A 2 16.56 16.30 20.99
CA THR A 2 17.28 15.02 20.88
C THR A 2 16.98 14.40 19.52
N LEU A 3 18.01 14.35 18.65
CA LEU A 3 17.97 13.53 17.44
C LEU A 3 17.70 12.08 17.85
N LEU A 4 16.77 11.40 17.18
CA LEU A 4 16.59 9.97 17.38
C LEU A 4 16.60 9.25 16.03
N THR A 5 17.64 8.44 15.84
CA THR A 5 17.73 7.39 14.83
C THR A 5 16.90 6.21 15.33
N ALA A 6 15.85 5.81 14.60
CA ALA A 6 15.07 4.63 14.96
C ALA A 6 15.76 3.37 14.43
N PHE A 7 16.29 2.53 15.32
CA PHE A 7 16.82 1.22 14.99
C PHE A 7 15.80 0.12 15.34
N ILE A 8 15.48 -0.74 14.38
CA ILE A 8 14.69 -1.96 14.61
C ILE A 8 15.65 -3.14 14.39
N LEU A 9 15.98 -3.86 15.48
CA LEU A 9 16.80 -5.06 15.44
C LEU A 9 16.01 -6.28 14.91
N LEU A 10 16.67 -7.11 14.11
CA LEU A 10 16.09 -8.22 13.35
C LEU A 10 16.87 -9.53 13.59
N GLY A 11 16.16 -10.66 13.72
CA GLY A 11 16.67 -12.01 13.45
C GLY A 11 16.99 -12.26 11.95
N SER A 12 17.77 -13.29 11.64
CA SER A 12 18.67 -13.43 10.46
C SER A 12 18.07 -14.03 9.16
N GLY A 13 18.48 -13.49 7.99
CA GLY A 13 18.38 -14.10 6.63
C GLY A 13 17.27 -13.60 5.66
N PRO A 14 17.39 -13.86 4.33
CA PRO A 14 18.25 -13.20 3.34
C PRO A 14 17.70 -11.80 2.89
N THR A 15 18.62 -10.84 2.78
CA THR A 15 18.42 -9.41 2.42
C THR A 15 17.17 -8.75 2.98
N LYS A 16 17.24 -8.46 4.29
CA LYS A 16 16.34 -7.57 5.02
C LYS A 16 16.13 -6.27 4.23
N PRO A 17 14.89 -5.75 4.11
CA PRO A 17 14.67 -4.42 3.58
C PRO A 17 15.56 -3.43 4.34
N LYS A 18 16.44 -2.72 3.62
CA LYS A 18 17.32 -1.72 4.23
C LYS A 18 16.45 -0.71 4.98
N PRO A 19 16.73 -0.43 6.26
CA PRO A 19 16.08 0.67 6.96
C PRO A 19 16.32 1.94 6.16
N ILE A 20 15.24 2.64 5.78
CA ILE A 20 15.40 4.00 5.34
C ILE A 20 15.73 4.81 6.60
N GLU A 21 16.95 5.32 6.70
CA GLU A 21 17.30 6.35 7.68
C GLU A 21 16.55 7.64 7.29
N VAL A 22 15.31 7.72 7.75
CA VAL A 22 14.48 8.90 7.64
C VAL A 22 14.61 9.63 8.98
N THR A 23 15.26 10.79 9.00
CA THR A 23 15.16 11.70 10.15
C THR A 23 13.70 12.15 10.24
N VAL A 24 12.94 11.57 11.16
CA VAL A 24 11.52 11.88 11.40
C VAL A 24 11.38 12.44 12.81
N THR A 25 10.74 13.60 12.93
CA THR A 25 10.39 14.15 14.24
C THR A 25 9.00 13.65 14.62
N ALA A 26 8.92 12.61 15.44
CA ALA A 26 7.64 12.01 15.86
C ALA A 26 7.38 12.18 17.37
N THR A 27 6.14 12.46 17.75
CA THR A 27 5.72 12.44 19.17
C THR A 27 5.83 11.01 19.75
N ALA A 28 5.92 10.88 21.07
CA ALA A 28 6.00 9.57 21.73
C ALA A 28 4.81 8.67 21.40
N GLU A 29 3.62 9.26 21.31
CA GLU A 29 2.40 8.55 20.91
C GLU A 29 2.47 8.09 19.45
N ALA A 30 2.85 8.97 18.52
CA ALA A 30 2.99 8.61 17.11
C ALA A 30 3.98 7.47 16.90
N LYS A 31 5.10 7.46 17.64
CA LYS A 31 6.08 6.36 17.61
C LYS A 31 5.45 5.02 17.99
N LYS A 32 4.59 4.98 19.01
CA LYS A 32 3.88 3.75 19.43
C LYS A 32 2.97 3.25 18.33
N VAL A 33 2.17 4.13 17.71
CA VAL A 33 1.25 3.72 16.64
C VAL A 33 2.00 3.22 15.40
N LEU A 34 3.06 3.93 15.00
CA LEU A 34 3.91 3.52 13.88
C LEU A 34 4.58 2.16 14.13
N ALA A 35 5.05 1.90 15.36
CA ALA A 35 5.65 0.62 15.71
C ALA A 35 4.64 -0.54 15.61
N VAL A 36 3.40 -0.36 16.07
CA VAL A 36 2.33 -1.36 15.93
C VAL A 36 2.04 -1.65 14.46
N SER A 37 1.85 -0.59 13.66
CA SER A 37 1.60 -0.70 12.22
C SER A 37 2.72 -1.46 11.51
N TYR A 38 3.97 -1.08 11.78
CA TYR A 38 5.15 -1.70 11.21
C TYR A 38 5.24 -3.20 11.54
N GLN A 39 5.12 -3.57 12.81
CA GLN A 39 5.18 -4.97 13.23
C GLN A 39 4.05 -5.80 12.63
N LYS A 40 2.86 -5.21 12.44
CA LYS A 40 1.76 -5.90 11.80
C LYS A 40 2.03 -6.18 10.32
N PHE A 41 2.52 -5.18 9.58
CA PHE A 41 2.86 -5.35 8.16
C PHE A 41 4.00 -6.37 7.95
N LEU A 42 4.96 -6.46 8.88
CA LEU A 42 6.02 -7.48 8.80
C LEU A 42 5.54 -8.91 9.08
N SER A 43 4.55 -9.07 9.95
CA SER A 43 4.10 -10.40 10.42
C SER A 43 2.88 -10.94 9.68
N MET A 44 2.21 -10.12 8.85
CA MET A 44 1.01 -10.56 8.13
C MET A 44 1.34 -11.59 7.05
N LYS A 45 0.52 -12.63 6.97
CA LYS A 45 0.62 -13.70 5.97
C LYS A 45 -0.22 -13.40 4.73
N SER A 46 -1.34 -12.71 4.93
CA SER A 46 -2.21 -12.24 3.87
C SER A 46 -2.94 -10.97 4.28
N LEU A 47 -3.34 -10.20 3.28
CA LEU A 47 -4.15 -9.01 3.42
C LEU A 47 -5.20 -8.99 2.31
N THR A 48 -6.43 -8.61 2.64
CA THR A 48 -7.52 -8.36 1.69
C THR A 48 -8.22 -7.09 2.08
N TYR A 49 -8.56 -6.26 1.11
CA TYR A 49 -9.30 -5.03 1.33
C TYR A 49 -10.02 -4.61 0.06
N ASP A 50 -11.14 -3.94 0.26
CA ASP A 50 -11.75 -3.12 -0.77
C ASP A 50 -11.13 -1.72 -0.70
N TYR A 51 -10.95 -1.08 -1.84
CA TYR A 51 -10.43 0.29 -1.92
C TYR A 51 -11.34 1.19 -2.75
N ASP A 52 -11.26 2.49 -2.47
CA ASP A 52 -11.89 3.57 -3.24
C ASP A 52 -10.83 4.68 -3.41
N ILE A 53 -10.22 4.71 -4.59
CA ILE A 53 -9.12 5.62 -4.98
C ILE A 53 -9.37 6.04 -6.43
N ASP A 54 -10.30 6.96 -6.64
CA ASP A 54 -10.86 7.38 -7.94
C ASP A 54 -11.64 6.28 -8.69
N GLU A 55 -11.29 5.01 -8.47
CA GLU A 55 -12.08 3.83 -8.80
C GLU A 55 -12.20 2.89 -7.60
N LYS A 56 -13.29 2.13 -7.55
CA LYS A 56 -13.48 1.07 -6.56
C LYS A 56 -12.84 -0.22 -7.03
N GLY A 57 -12.33 -1.01 -6.10
CA GLY A 57 -11.87 -2.36 -6.40
C GLY A 57 -11.55 -3.15 -5.15
N THR A 58 -11.08 -4.36 -5.35
CA THR A 58 -10.64 -5.26 -4.28
C THR A 58 -9.23 -5.72 -4.56
N ALA A 59 -8.41 -5.73 -3.51
CA ALA A 59 -7.03 -6.15 -3.55
C ALA A 59 -6.79 -7.31 -2.58
N TRP A 60 -5.95 -8.23 -3.01
CA TRP A 60 -5.48 -9.36 -2.21
C TRP A 60 -3.96 -9.45 -2.28
N PHE A 61 -3.35 -9.71 -1.14
CA PHE A 61 -1.90 -9.80 -0.98
C PHE A 61 -1.51 -11.06 -0.21
N THR A 62 -0.39 -11.63 -0.63
CA THR A 62 0.46 -12.57 0.11
C THR A 62 1.93 -12.25 -0.25
N PRO A 63 2.92 -12.67 0.55
CA PRO A 63 4.33 -12.43 0.25
C PRO A 63 4.79 -12.88 -1.16
N SER A 64 4.15 -13.91 -1.74
CA SER A 64 4.49 -14.45 -3.06
C SER A 64 3.61 -13.96 -4.21
N ALA A 65 2.49 -13.29 -3.91
CA ALA A 65 1.49 -12.98 -4.91
C ALA A 65 0.58 -11.82 -4.52
N ALA A 66 0.14 -11.07 -5.52
CA ALA A 66 -0.91 -10.08 -5.38
C ALA A 66 -1.94 -10.19 -6.50
N ARG A 67 -3.15 -9.74 -6.20
CA ARG A 67 -4.26 -9.66 -7.12
C ARG A 67 -5.01 -8.36 -6.88
N GLN A 68 -5.47 -7.75 -7.96
CA GLN A 68 -6.36 -6.61 -7.91
C GLN A 68 -7.46 -6.81 -8.95
N VAL A 69 -8.69 -6.48 -8.55
CA VAL A 69 -9.87 -6.47 -9.43
C VAL A 69 -10.53 -5.11 -9.32
N SER A 70 -10.81 -4.49 -10.47
CA SER A 70 -11.55 -3.23 -10.58
C SER A 70 -12.47 -3.26 -11.81
N PRO A 71 -13.32 -2.25 -12.04
CA PRO A 71 -14.10 -2.14 -13.28
C PRO A 71 -13.25 -2.16 -14.56
N ALA A 72 -12.01 -1.67 -14.51
CA ALA A 72 -11.10 -1.67 -15.65
C ALA A 72 -10.57 -3.09 -16.00
N GLY A 73 -10.58 -4.02 -15.05
CA GLY A 73 -10.14 -5.39 -15.25
C GLY A 73 -9.57 -6.06 -14.01
N GLU A 74 -8.75 -7.07 -14.24
CA GLU A 74 -8.09 -7.84 -13.20
C GLU A 74 -6.62 -8.04 -13.53
N TRP A 75 -5.74 -7.91 -12.54
CA TRP A 75 -4.37 -8.35 -12.67
C TRP A 75 -3.94 -9.23 -11.50
N VAL A 76 -3.07 -10.19 -11.79
CA VAL A 76 -2.45 -11.10 -10.82
C VAL A 76 -0.95 -11.12 -11.07
N TYR A 77 -0.16 -10.79 -10.05
CA TYR A 77 1.29 -10.99 -10.06
C TYR A 77 1.65 -12.14 -9.12
N ARG A 78 2.32 -13.17 -9.63
CA ARG A 78 2.75 -14.33 -8.83
C ARG A 78 4.07 -14.87 -9.37
N ASN A 79 5.06 -15.02 -8.49
CA ASN A 79 6.35 -15.66 -8.81
C ASN A 79 6.98 -15.14 -10.12
N GLY A 80 6.96 -13.81 -10.34
CA GLY A 80 7.54 -13.21 -11.54
C GLY A 80 6.63 -13.21 -12.78
N ILE A 81 5.43 -13.78 -12.71
CA ILE A 81 4.47 -13.82 -13.81
C ILE A 81 3.38 -12.79 -13.54
N LEU A 82 3.16 -11.88 -14.49
CA LEU A 82 2.00 -11.00 -14.51
C LEU A 82 0.95 -11.59 -15.46
N THR A 83 -0.29 -11.67 -15.00
CA THR A 83 -1.48 -11.95 -15.80
C THR A 83 -2.40 -10.75 -15.71
N ILE A 84 -2.86 -10.22 -16.83
CA ILE A 84 -3.83 -9.12 -16.92
C ILE A 84 -5.03 -9.62 -17.72
N ARG A 85 -6.25 -9.30 -17.28
CA ARG A 85 -7.49 -9.52 -18.03
C ARG A 85 -8.27 -8.21 -18.06
N THR A 86 -8.66 -7.81 -19.26
CA THR A 86 -9.54 -6.67 -19.49
C THR A 86 -10.66 -7.08 -20.45
N SER A 87 -11.57 -6.16 -20.77
CA SER A 87 -12.56 -6.36 -21.83
C SER A 87 -11.94 -6.62 -23.21
N LYS A 88 -10.68 -6.21 -23.42
CA LYS A 88 -9.94 -6.36 -24.70
C LYS A 88 -9.21 -7.70 -24.81
N GLY A 89 -9.17 -8.49 -23.75
CA GLY A 89 -8.55 -9.82 -23.74
C GLY A 89 -7.72 -10.11 -22.49
N ALA A 90 -7.06 -11.26 -22.52
CA ALA A 90 -6.18 -11.74 -21.45
C ALA A 90 -4.73 -11.81 -21.93
N PHE A 91 -3.81 -11.35 -21.08
CA PHE A 91 -2.39 -11.23 -21.36
C PHE A 91 -1.58 -11.86 -20.24
N GLN A 92 -0.52 -12.58 -20.56
CA GLN A 92 0.35 -13.21 -19.57
C GLN A 92 1.82 -13.20 -20.00
N GLY A 93 2.71 -13.05 -19.03
CA GLY A 93 4.14 -13.23 -19.26
C GLY A 93 4.97 -12.96 -18.02
N ARG A 94 6.25 -13.35 -18.11
CA ARG A 94 7.24 -13.08 -17.06
C ARG A 94 7.66 -11.61 -17.11
N ILE A 95 7.58 -10.91 -15.99
CA ILE A 95 8.04 -9.53 -15.84
C ILE A 95 8.65 -9.28 -14.45
N GLN A 96 9.52 -8.26 -14.36
CA GLN A 96 9.99 -7.72 -13.09
C GLN A 96 8.85 -6.97 -12.37
N LEU A 97 8.83 -7.04 -11.04
CA LEU A 97 7.82 -6.38 -10.20
C LEU A 97 7.69 -4.87 -10.53
N GLY A 98 8.81 -4.17 -10.69
CA GLY A 98 8.81 -2.73 -11.02
C GLY A 98 8.17 -2.39 -12.36
N ARG A 99 7.91 -3.38 -13.23
CA ARG A 99 7.23 -3.18 -14.52
C ARG A 99 5.71 -3.34 -14.42
N VAL A 100 5.17 -3.92 -13.34
CA VAL A 100 3.73 -4.12 -13.15
C VAL A 100 2.92 -2.83 -13.38
N PRO A 101 3.29 -1.67 -12.82
CA PRO A 101 2.54 -0.42 -13.03
C PRO A 101 2.42 -0.02 -14.50
N ALA A 102 3.50 -0.18 -15.27
CA ALA A 102 3.52 0.17 -16.68
C ALA A 102 2.58 -0.72 -17.51
N PHE A 103 2.60 -2.03 -17.28
CA PHE A 103 1.72 -2.97 -18.00
C PHE A 103 0.25 -2.80 -17.61
N ALA A 104 -0.04 -2.60 -16.32
CA ALA A 104 -1.40 -2.34 -15.84
C ALA A 104 -1.94 -1.02 -16.42
N SER A 105 -1.13 0.05 -16.41
CA SER A 105 -1.50 1.34 -17.00
C SER A 105 -1.78 1.23 -18.51
N ARG A 106 -0.97 0.46 -19.26
CA ARG A 106 -1.23 0.18 -20.68
C ARG A 106 -2.51 -0.60 -20.92
N ALA A 107 -2.92 -1.42 -19.96
CA ALA A 107 -4.20 -2.10 -19.96
C ALA A 107 -5.37 -1.22 -19.52
N GLY A 108 -5.14 0.05 -19.18
CA GLY A 108 -6.16 0.99 -18.70
C GLY A 108 -6.50 0.83 -17.21
N MET A 109 -5.68 0.11 -16.45
CA MET A 109 -5.89 -0.14 -15.02
C MET A 109 -4.96 0.74 -14.19
N ARG A 110 -5.47 1.25 -13.06
CA ARG A 110 -4.62 1.81 -12.01
C ARG A 110 -4.08 0.68 -11.15
N VAL A 111 -2.84 0.79 -10.68
CA VAL A 111 -2.32 -0.14 -9.68
C VAL A 111 -2.48 0.47 -8.30
N GLU A 112 -3.01 -0.32 -7.38
CA GLU A 112 -3.08 0.04 -5.98
C GLU A 112 -1.64 0.04 -5.39
N THR A 113 -1.22 1.21 -4.92
CA THR A 113 0.17 1.47 -4.53
C THR A 113 0.59 0.70 -3.27
N GLN A 114 -0.31 0.55 -2.29
CA GLN A 114 -0.03 -0.23 -1.09
C GLN A 114 0.29 -1.69 -1.46
N LEU A 115 -0.39 -2.26 -2.44
CA LEU A 115 -0.15 -3.62 -2.94
C LEU A 115 1.25 -3.78 -3.55
N LEU A 116 1.74 -2.78 -4.28
CA LEU A 116 3.10 -2.78 -4.83
C LEU A 116 4.17 -2.67 -3.75
N HIS A 117 3.95 -1.81 -2.74
CA HIS A 117 4.86 -1.69 -1.62
C HIS A 117 5.00 -3.03 -0.90
N LEU A 118 3.88 -3.70 -0.64
CA LEU A 118 3.86 -4.99 0.02
C LEU A 118 4.56 -6.09 -0.80
N LEU A 119 4.32 -6.15 -2.11
CA LEU A 119 5.05 -7.06 -3.02
C LEU A 119 6.56 -6.80 -3.03
N GLY A 120 6.97 -5.53 -2.86
CA GLY A 120 8.36 -5.12 -2.76
C GLY A 120 8.99 -5.31 -1.37
N ALA A 121 8.31 -6.02 -0.46
CA ALA A 121 8.69 -6.19 0.93
C ALA A 121 8.90 -4.85 1.68
N ARG A 122 8.12 -3.82 1.30
CA ARG A 122 8.11 -2.50 1.94
C ARG A 122 6.88 -2.34 2.81
N VAL A 123 7.04 -1.59 3.90
CA VAL A 123 5.95 -1.30 4.82
C VAL A 123 5.21 -0.06 4.34
N PRO A 124 3.90 -0.14 3.98
CA PRO A 124 3.19 0.95 3.33
C PRO A 124 3.22 2.27 4.10
N ILE A 125 3.09 2.23 5.43
CA ILE A 125 3.11 3.45 6.25
C ILE A 125 4.48 4.16 6.21
N ASN A 126 5.58 3.43 6.03
CA ASN A 126 6.91 4.02 5.93
C ASN A 126 7.08 4.77 4.60
N GLU A 127 6.49 4.24 3.52
CA GLU A 127 6.54 4.88 2.20
C GLU A 127 5.72 6.18 2.14
N LEU A 128 4.81 6.40 3.11
CA LEU A 128 4.05 7.65 3.25
C LEU A 128 4.83 8.74 4.01
N ILE A 129 5.86 8.39 4.77
CA ILE A 129 6.60 9.32 5.61
C ILE A 129 7.85 9.81 4.86
N ALA A 130 7.78 11.03 4.34
CA ALA A 130 8.92 11.68 3.70
C ALA A 130 10.03 12.01 4.71
N ARG A 131 11.26 12.18 4.21
CA ARG A 131 12.38 12.69 5.03
C ARG A 131 12.03 14.05 5.65
N ASN A 132 12.45 14.23 6.90
CA ASN A 132 12.23 15.43 7.70
C ASN A 132 10.75 15.73 8.00
N SER A 133 9.86 14.74 7.84
CA SER A 133 8.46 14.93 8.23
C SER A 133 8.33 15.01 9.75
N LYS A 134 7.37 15.81 10.20
CA LYS A 134 6.88 15.82 11.58
C LYS A 134 5.66 14.93 11.67
N VAL A 135 5.64 14.00 12.62
CA VAL A 135 4.54 13.04 12.77
C VAL A 135 3.94 13.14 14.17
N ARG A 136 2.62 13.29 14.24
CA ARG A 136 1.88 13.35 15.50
C ARG A 136 0.55 12.62 15.38
N VAL A 137 0.05 12.10 16.49
CA VAL A 137 -1.35 11.70 16.59
C VAL A 137 -2.18 12.96 16.85
N THR A 138 -3.27 13.13 16.11
CA THR A 138 -4.13 14.32 16.19
C THR A 138 -5.50 14.03 16.74
N GLY A 139 -5.88 12.76 16.80
CA GLY A 139 -7.16 12.36 17.38
C GLY A 139 -7.47 10.90 17.12
N ASN A 140 -8.70 10.54 17.48
CA ASN A 140 -9.29 9.23 17.25
C ASN A 140 -10.58 9.40 16.45
N VAL A 141 -10.89 8.41 15.62
CA VAL A 141 -12.11 8.40 14.81
C VAL A 141 -12.67 6.99 14.75
N VAL A 142 -13.97 6.89 14.50
CA VAL A 142 -14.63 5.63 14.17
C VAL A 142 -15.00 5.66 12.69
N LEU A 143 -14.45 4.73 11.91
CA LEU A 143 -14.74 4.57 10.48
C LEU A 143 -15.56 3.29 10.29
N GLY A 144 -16.86 3.46 10.05
CA GLY A 144 -17.81 2.33 10.09
C GLY A 144 -17.84 1.69 11.48
N LYS A 145 -17.37 0.44 11.59
CA LYS A 145 -17.27 -0.30 12.87
C LYS A 145 -15.85 -0.35 13.43
N GLN A 146 -14.90 0.36 12.82
CA GLN A 146 -13.48 0.27 13.18
C GLN A 146 -13.02 1.55 13.88
N ARG A 147 -12.44 1.40 15.07
CA ARG A 147 -11.73 2.49 15.75
C ARG A 147 -10.38 2.72 15.09
N ALA A 148 -10.00 3.98 14.92
CA ALA A 148 -8.74 4.38 14.31
C ALA A 148 -8.11 5.58 15.02
N GLN A 149 -6.78 5.63 15.00
CA GLN A 149 -5.98 6.79 15.39
C GLN A 149 -5.61 7.58 14.14
N ILE A 150 -5.78 8.89 14.19
CA ILE A 150 -5.40 9.80 13.10
C ILE A 150 -3.95 10.22 13.32
N LEU A 151 -3.09 9.85 12.37
CA LEU A 151 -1.73 10.34 12.28
C LEU A 151 -1.68 11.47 11.26
N GLU A 152 -1.16 12.61 11.68
CA GLU A 152 -0.76 13.69 10.79
C GLU A 152 0.73 13.59 10.52
N ILE A 153 1.08 13.59 9.24
CA ILE A 153 2.44 13.57 8.71
C ILE A 153 2.62 14.88 7.94
N ASP A 154 3.29 15.82 8.57
CA ASP A 154 3.60 17.13 8.00
C ASP A 154 4.99 17.08 7.35
N SER A 155 5.03 17.32 6.04
CA SER A 155 6.26 17.49 5.26
C SER A 155 6.32 18.89 4.64
N SER A 156 7.45 19.21 3.99
CA SER A 156 7.65 20.51 3.34
C SER A 156 6.61 20.81 2.26
N LYS A 157 6.21 19.80 1.47
CA LYS A 157 5.30 19.97 0.33
C LYS A 157 3.86 19.53 0.62
N ASN A 158 3.68 18.62 1.57
CA ASN A 158 2.39 17.97 1.81
C ASN A 158 2.08 17.85 3.30
N LEU A 159 0.79 17.95 3.63
CA LEU A 159 0.23 17.48 4.88
C LEU A 159 -0.58 16.23 4.60
N LEU A 160 -0.25 15.12 5.23
CA LEU A 160 -0.95 13.85 5.05
C LEU A 160 -1.64 13.46 6.36
N SER A 161 -2.94 13.16 6.28
CA SER A 161 -3.71 12.60 7.38
C SER A 161 -3.99 11.13 7.09
N VAL A 162 -3.55 10.23 7.98
CA VAL A 162 -3.71 8.77 7.83
C VAL A 162 -4.46 8.24 9.04
N ALA A 163 -5.59 7.55 8.81
CA ALA A 163 -6.27 6.82 9.87
C ALA A 163 -5.73 5.39 9.93
N LEU A 164 -5.11 5.03 11.06
CA LEU A 164 -4.62 3.68 11.34
C LEU A 164 -5.56 2.97 12.31
N ARG A 165 -6.04 1.78 11.93
CA ARG A 165 -6.93 0.96 12.75
C ARG A 165 -6.28 0.66 14.09
N SER A 166 -6.96 0.99 15.19
CA SER A 166 -6.37 0.94 16.53
C SER A 166 -5.94 -0.46 16.97
N SER A 167 -6.58 -1.53 16.46
CA SER A 167 -6.28 -2.90 16.86
C SER A 167 -4.97 -3.45 16.31
N ASP A 168 -4.52 -2.95 15.15
CA ASP A 168 -3.40 -3.55 14.43
C ASP A 168 -2.59 -2.60 13.53
N GLY A 169 -2.93 -1.32 13.51
CA GLY A 169 -2.22 -0.29 12.77
C GLY A 169 -2.38 -0.37 11.24
N MET A 170 -3.41 -1.06 10.73
CA MET A 170 -3.70 -1.06 9.29
C MET A 170 -4.24 0.27 8.80
N ILE A 171 -3.83 0.69 7.60
CA ILE A 171 -4.31 1.93 6.98
C ILE A 171 -5.79 1.73 6.56
N LEU A 172 -6.66 2.62 7.04
CA LEU A 172 -8.09 2.64 6.68
C LEU A 172 -8.43 3.78 5.73
N THR A 173 -7.73 4.91 5.85
CA THR A 173 -7.85 6.02 4.90
C THR A 173 -6.59 6.86 4.95
N SER A 174 -6.27 7.51 3.85
CA SER A 174 -5.27 8.56 3.76
C SER A 174 -5.79 9.73 2.95
N HIS A 175 -5.55 10.95 3.41
CA HIS A 175 -5.91 12.19 2.73
C HIS A 175 -4.69 13.09 2.63
N THR A 176 -4.35 13.50 1.41
CA THR A 176 -3.23 14.40 1.15
C THR A 176 -3.75 15.81 0.95
N THR A 177 -3.08 16.79 1.55
CA THR A 177 -3.22 18.22 1.25
C THR A 177 -1.88 18.73 0.77
N ILE A 178 -1.85 19.37 -0.40
CA ILE A 178 -0.65 19.98 -0.97
C ILE A 178 -0.52 21.39 -0.41
N LYS A 179 0.69 21.77 0.00
CA LYS A 179 1.04 23.12 0.46
C LYS A 179 1.52 23.94 -0.73
N GLY A 180 0.73 24.93 -1.12
CA GLY A 180 1.08 25.92 -2.14
C GLY A 180 2.25 26.79 -1.69
N ALA A 181 2.99 27.34 -2.66
CA ALA A 181 4.12 28.24 -2.39
C ALA A 181 3.70 29.56 -1.73
N ASP A 182 2.44 29.95 -1.93
CA ASP A 182 1.73 31.10 -1.36
C ASP A 182 1.07 30.81 0.00
N GLY A 183 1.27 29.60 0.55
CA GLY A 183 0.60 29.15 1.77
C GLY A 183 -0.81 28.58 1.54
N ALA A 184 -1.30 28.52 0.30
CA ALA A 184 -2.57 27.87 -0.01
C ALA A 184 -2.56 26.38 0.35
N ARG A 185 -3.72 25.83 0.70
CA ARG A 185 -3.92 24.41 0.97
C ARG A 185 -4.79 23.82 -0.13
N ILE A 186 -4.19 22.99 -0.98
CA ILE A 186 -4.86 22.40 -2.13
C ILE A 186 -5.25 20.96 -1.79
N PRO A 187 -6.53 20.57 -1.89
CA PRO A 187 -6.94 19.17 -1.73
C PRO A 187 -6.17 18.27 -2.69
N GLY A 188 -5.57 17.21 -2.16
CA GLY A 188 -4.88 16.18 -2.93
C GLY A 188 -5.68 14.87 -2.96
N ALA A 189 -4.96 13.78 -3.21
CA ALA A 189 -5.56 12.46 -3.32
C ALA A 189 -6.13 11.97 -1.98
N THR A 190 -7.28 11.29 -2.05
CA THR A 190 -7.87 10.53 -0.95
C THR A 190 -7.88 9.06 -1.34
N ALA A 191 -7.44 8.20 -0.43
CA ALA A 191 -7.58 6.76 -0.57
C ALA A 191 -8.35 6.22 0.63
N ARG A 192 -9.38 5.42 0.39
CA ARG A 192 -10.15 4.74 1.43
C ARG A 192 -10.00 3.24 1.27
N TYR A 193 -9.85 2.54 2.39
CA TYR A 193 -9.72 1.09 2.46
C TYR A 193 -10.79 0.55 3.41
N THR A 194 -11.68 -0.28 2.87
CA THR A 194 -12.77 -0.92 3.61
C THR A 194 -12.58 -2.43 3.62
N SER A 195 -13.33 -3.13 4.46
CA SER A 195 -13.26 -4.61 4.56
C SER A 195 -11.84 -5.15 4.80
N VAL A 196 -10.97 -4.37 5.46
CA VAL A 196 -9.56 -4.72 5.67
C VAL A 196 -9.47 -5.97 6.55
N GLN A 197 -9.08 -7.10 5.97
CA GLN A 197 -8.96 -8.40 6.62
C GLN A 197 -7.51 -8.89 6.55
N LEU A 198 -7.00 -9.33 7.69
CA LEU A 198 -5.67 -9.90 7.83
C LEU A 198 -5.75 -11.40 8.03
N ASN A 199 -4.80 -12.13 7.45
CA ASN A 199 -4.65 -13.57 7.66
C ASN A 199 -5.94 -14.36 7.40
N GLY A 200 -6.79 -13.86 6.51
CA GLY A 200 -8.00 -14.55 6.08
C GLY A 200 -7.65 -15.88 5.42
N ALA A 201 -8.61 -16.80 5.39
CA ALA A 201 -8.51 -18.14 4.80
C ALA A 201 -8.42 -18.11 3.27
N TRP A 202 -7.46 -17.38 2.72
CA TRP A 202 -7.25 -17.18 1.30
C TRP A 202 -5.83 -17.59 0.94
N SER A 203 -5.69 -18.48 -0.04
CA SER A 203 -4.39 -18.89 -0.58
C SER A 203 -4.26 -18.41 -2.04
N PRO A 204 -3.04 -18.12 -2.52
CA PRO A 204 -2.83 -17.84 -3.94
C PRO A 204 -3.29 -19.01 -4.82
N LYS A 205 -3.19 -20.25 -4.35
CA LYS A 205 -3.73 -21.42 -5.06
C LYS A 205 -5.25 -21.31 -5.30
N ALA A 206 -5.96 -20.62 -4.41
CA ALA A 206 -7.39 -20.34 -4.54
C ALA A 206 -7.72 -19.11 -5.40
N TRP A 207 -6.73 -18.38 -5.94
CA TRP A 207 -6.98 -17.43 -7.02
C TRP A 207 -6.83 -18.19 -8.33
N PRO A 208 -7.92 -18.71 -8.92
CA PRO A 208 -7.83 -19.26 -10.25
C PRO A 208 -7.26 -18.16 -11.14
N LEU A 209 -6.19 -18.48 -11.86
CA LEU A 209 -5.74 -17.59 -12.93
C LEU A 209 -6.93 -17.40 -13.88
N PRO A 210 -7.18 -16.18 -14.37
CA PRO A 210 -8.35 -15.91 -15.21
C PRO A 210 -8.39 -16.89 -16.39
N LYS A 211 -9.37 -17.81 -16.48
CA LYS A 211 -9.40 -18.86 -17.51
C LYS A 211 -9.47 -18.23 -18.92
N GLY A 212 -8.69 -18.74 -19.88
CA GLY A 212 -8.77 -18.36 -21.30
C GLY A 212 -7.43 -18.44 -22.03
N PRO A 213 -7.42 -18.34 -23.38
CA PRO A 213 -6.17 -18.23 -24.13
C PRO A 213 -5.49 -16.91 -23.78
N TYR A 214 -4.27 -16.98 -23.25
CA TYR A 214 -3.48 -15.79 -22.97
C TYR A 214 -2.69 -15.36 -24.19
N GLN A 215 -2.76 -14.07 -24.49
CA GLN A 215 -1.83 -13.44 -25.40
C GLN A 215 -0.51 -13.12 -24.67
N PRO A 216 0.64 -13.05 -25.36
CA PRO A 216 1.89 -12.60 -24.75
C PRO A 216 1.75 -11.20 -24.16
N ILE A 217 2.24 -10.99 -22.94
CA ILE A 217 2.14 -9.70 -22.26
C ILE A 217 2.83 -8.55 -23.01
N SER A 218 3.83 -8.87 -23.84
CA SER A 218 4.51 -7.90 -24.71
C SER A 218 3.57 -7.20 -25.69
N LYS A 219 2.40 -7.78 -26.01
CA LYS A 219 1.40 -7.13 -26.86
C LYS A 219 0.76 -5.88 -26.23
N LEU A 220 0.80 -5.72 -24.90
CA LEU A 220 0.32 -4.49 -24.23
C LEU A 220 1.28 -3.30 -24.42
N MET A 221 2.51 -3.54 -24.89
CA MET A 221 3.54 -2.51 -25.03
C MET A 221 3.72 -2.03 -26.47
N LYS A 222 2.99 -2.61 -27.42
CA LYS A 222 2.92 -2.18 -28.81
C LYS A 222 1.84 -1.10 -28.93
#